data_AF-A0A523YG01-F1
#
_entry.id   AF-A0A523YG01-F1
#
_cell.length_a   1.000
_cell.length_b   1.000
_cell.length_c   1.000
_cell.angle_alpha   90.00
_cell.angle_beta   90.00
_cell.angle_gamma   90.00
#
_symmetry.space_group_name_H-M   'P 1'
#
loop_
_entity.id
_entity.type
_entity.pdbx_description
1 polymer ?
#
loop_
_entity_poly.entity_id
_entity_poly.type
_entity_poly.pdbx_seq_one_letter_code
_entity_poly.pdbx_strand_id
1 'polypeptide(L)' 'MEGEVTVLTPASSKSRSLRTTLPMSIVKQFKLKQGDRLSWKLQARGDEIVIVVKPIEREGGK' A
#
# COMPACT_ATOMS: atom_id res chain seq x y z
N MET A 1 -3.24 -20.02 4.15
CA MET A 1 -2.01 -19.74 3.40
C MET A 1 -1.62 -18.32 3.77
N GLU A 2 -0.52 -18.13 4.49
CA GLU A 2 -0.07 -16.81 4.90
C GLU A 2 0.48 -16.05 3.68
N GLY A 3 0.21 -14.74 3.61
CA GLY A 3 0.67 -13.89 2.51
C GLY A 3 2.16 -13.53 2.62
N GLU A 4 2.65 -12.74 1.66
CA GLU A 4 4.03 -12.22 1.69
C GLU A 4 4.20 -11.18 2.82
N VAL A 5 5.24 -11.34 3.64
CA VAL A 5 5.58 -10.40 4.72
C VAL A 5 6.66 -9.42 4.25
N THR A 6 6.48 -8.14 4.56
CA THR A 6 7.44 -7.08 4.25
C THR A 6 7.75 -6.26 5.49
N VAL A 7 8.92 -5.62 5.53
CA VAL A 7 9.40 -4.88 6.70
C VAL A 7 9.35 -3.37 6.43
N LEU A 8 8.85 -2.62 7.42
CA LEU A 8 8.82 -1.16 7.36
C LEU A 8 10.22 -0.57 7.53
N THR A 9 10.52 0.47 6.75
CA THR A 9 11.76 1.24 6.83
C THR A 9 11.44 2.74 6.84
N PRO A 10 12.30 3.60 7.41
CA PRO A 10 12.13 5.05 7.31
C PRO A 10 12.04 5.50 5.84
N ALA A 11 11.11 6.42 5.54
CA ALA A 11 10.95 6.96 4.20
C ALA A 11 12.15 7.80 3.77
N SER A 12 12.78 8.48 4.73
CA SER A 12 14.05 9.19 4.59
C SER A 12 14.74 9.33 5.95
N SER A 13 16.00 9.74 5.97
CA SER A 13 16.75 9.98 7.22
C SER A 13 16.19 11.11 8.08
N LYS A 14 15.31 11.95 7.53
CA LYS A 14 14.73 13.13 8.21
C LYS A 14 13.24 12.99 8.51
N SER A 15 12.58 11.95 8.01
CA SER A 15 11.14 11.77 8.14
C SER A 15 10.79 10.70 9.17
N ARG A 16 9.73 10.93 9.93
CA ARG A 16 9.10 9.90 10.78
C ARG A 16 8.17 8.96 9.99
N SER A 17 7.87 9.29 8.74
CA SER A 17 7.06 8.41 7.89
C SER A 17 7.83 7.13 7.55
N LEU A 18 7.09 6.03 7.50
CA LEU A 18 7.61 4.72 7.13
C LEU A 18 7.14 4.35 5.73
N ARG A 19 7.93 3.55 5.03
CA ARG A 19 7.58 2.89 3.77
C ARG A 19 7.81 1.39 3.91
N THR A 20 7.00 0.60 3.23
CA THR A 20 7.29 -0.82 3.03
C THR A 20 7.42 -1.10 1.54
N THR A 21 8.11 -2.19 1.20
CA THR A 21 8.10 -2.73 -0.15
C THR A 21 6.72 -3.32 -0.44
N LEU A 22 6.14 -3.01 -1.61
CA LEU A 22 4.96 -3.73 -2.08
C LEU A 22 5.41 -5.07 -2.67
N PRO A 23 4.86 -6.21 -2.22
CA PRO A 23 5.15 -7.51 -2.81
C PRO A 23 4.90 -7.53 -4.32
N MET A 24 5.74 -8.25 -5.07
CA MET A 24 5.65 -8.28 -6.54
C MET A 24 4.34 -8.88 -7.04
N SER A 25 3.71 -9.77 -6.27
CA SER A 25 2.38 -10.29 -6.57
C SER A 25 1.33 -9.17 -6.67
N ILE A 26 1.34 -8.24 -5.71
CA ILE A 26 0.44 -7.07 -5.67
C ILE A 26 0.74 -6.11 -6.82
N VAL A 27 2.01 -5.82 -7.07
CA VAL A 27 2.43 -4.95 -8.19
C VAL A 27 1.90 -5.49 -9.53
N LYS A 28 2.07 -6.79 -9.77
CA LYS A 28 1.62 -7.44 -11.01
C LYS A 28 0.09 -7.52 -11.11
N GLN A 29 -0.58 -7.93 -10.03
CA GLN A 29 -2.04 -8.08 -9.98
C GLN A 29 -2.76 -6.77 -10.32
N PHE A 30 -2.28 -5.65 -9.76
CA PHE A 30 -2.89 -4.33 -9.95
C PHE A 30 -2.21 -3.50 -11.05
N LYS A 31 -1.21 -4.06 -11.76
CA LYS A 31 -0.42 -3.37 -12.80
C LYS A 31 0.12 -2.02 -12.34
N LEU A 32 0.57 -1.95 -11.08
CA LEU A 32 1.06 -0.72 -10.48
C LEU A 32 2.36 -0.27 -11.14
N LYS A 33 2.48 1.03 -11.35
CA LYS A 33 3.69 1.69 -11.85
C LYS A 33 4.09 2.87 -10.97
N GLN A 34 5.29 3.36 -11.20
CA GLN A 34 5.81 4.52 -10.49
C GLN A 34 4.86 5.73 -10.62
N GLY A 35 4.55 6.33 -9.47
CA GLY A 35 3.67 7.49 -9.39
C GLY A 35 2.19 7.17 -9.44
N ASP A 36 1.78 5.90 -9.49
CA ASP A 36 0.42 5.53 -9.14
C ASP A 36 0.17 5.83 -7.66
N ARG A 37 -1.09 6.12 -7.33
CA ARG A 37 -1.49 6.48 -5.97
C ARG A 37 -2.31 5.35 -5.37
N LEU A 38 -2.16 5.18 -4.06
CA LEU A 38 -2.94 4.22 -3.28
C LEU A 38 -3.75 4.99 -2.22
N SER A 39 -5.01 4.62 -2.04
CA SER A 39 -5.83 5.05 -0.90
C SER A 39 -5.77 4.02 0.21
N TRP A 40 -5.78 4.49 1.45
CA TRP A 40 -5.67 3.66 2.66
C TRP A 40 -6.85 3.97 3.57
N LYS A 41 -7.56 2.93 4.02
CA LYS A 41 -8.69 3.07 4.94
C LYS A 41 -8.59 2.02 6.04
N LEU A 42 -8.78 2.45 7.29
CA LEU A 42 -8.96 1.55 8.42
C LEU A 42 -10.40 1.06 8.47
N GLN A 43 -10.59 -0.23 8.73
CA GLN A 43 -11.89 -0.84 8.97
C GLN A 43 -11.79 -1.76 10.19
N ALA A 44 -12.78 -1.71 11.08
CA ALA A 44 -12.95 -2.75 12.08
C ALA A 44 -13.66 -3.96 11.43
N ARG A 45 -13.16 -5.17 11.67
CA ARG A 45 -13.77 -6.43 11.25
C ARG A 45 -13.72 -7.41 12.42
N GLY A 46 -14.84 -7.51 13.14
CA GLY A 46 -14.87 -8.22 14.42
C GLY A 46 -13.91 -7.55 15.40
N ASP A 47 -12.98 -8.33 15.94
CA ASP A 47 -12.02 -7.90 16.94
C ASP A 47 -10.70 -7.39 16.32
N GLU A 48 -10.63 -7.33 14.99
CA GLU A 48 -9.45 -6.92 14.24
C GLU A 48 -9.64 -5.55 13.59
N ILE A 49 -8.55 -4.79 13.52
CA ILE A 49 -8.44 -3.60 12.66
C ILE A 49 -7.69 -4.00 11.41
N VAL A 50 -8.36 -3.87 10.26
CA VAL A 50 -7.76 -4.14 8.95
C VAL A 50 -7.49 -2.84 8.20
N ILE A 51 -6.38 -2.81 7.49
CA ILE A 51 -6.05 -1.75 6.55
C ILE A 51 -6.46 -2.19 5.16
N VAL A 52 -7.38 -1.46 4.54
CA VAL A 52 -7.78 -1.67 3.15
C VAL A 52 -7.03 -0.68 2.27
N VAL A 53 -6.21 -1.22 1.37
CA VAL A 53 -5.42 -0.43 0.41
C VAL A 53 -5.95 -0.66 -0.99
N LYS A 54 -6.19 0.41 -1.75
CA LYS A 54 -6.72 0.34 -3.13
C LYS A 54 -6.00 1.32 -4.06
N PRO A 55 -5.69 0.94 -5.31
CA PRO A 55 -5.26 1.90 -6.32
C PRO A 55 -6.32 2.98 -6.52
N ILE A 56 -5.88 4.21 -6.76
CA ILE A 56 -6.77 5.29 -7.21
C ILE A 56 -6.31 5.76 -8.58
N GLU A 57 -7.28 5.98 -9.47
CA GLU A 57 -7.02 6.63 -10.75
C GLU A 57 -6.49 8.04 -10.49
N ARG A 58 -5.55 8.50 -11.31
CA ARG A 58 -5.16 9.90 -11.30
C ARG A 58 -6.36 10.72 -11.76
N GLU A 59 -6.86 11.64 -10.94
CA GLU A 59 -7.72 12.72 -11.43
C GLU A 59 -6.93 13.46 -12.53
N GLY A 60 -7.41 13.34 -13.78
CA GLY A 60 -6.76 13.93 -14.96
C GLY A 60 -6.44 12.97 -16.10
N GLY A 61 -6.89 11.71 -16.08
CA GLY A 61 -6.82 10.83 -17.25
C GLY A 61 -7.80 11.26 -18.34
N LYS A 62 -7.32 12.07 -19.29
CA LYS A 62 -7.88 12.13 -20.65
C LYS A 62 -7.05 11.20 -21.55
#